data_AF-A0A4Y2QPF7-F1
#
_entry.id   AF-A0A4Y2QPF7-F1
#
_cell.length_a   1.000
_cell.length_b   1.000
_cell.length_c   1.000
_cell.angle_alpha   90.00
_cell.angle_beta   90.00
_cell.angle_gamma   90.00
#
_symmetry.space_group_name_H-M   'P 1'
#
loop_
_entity.id
_entity.type
_entity.pdbx_description
1 polymer ?
#
loop_
_entity_poly.entity_id
_entity_poly.type
_entity_poly.pdbx_seq_one_letter_code
_entity_poly.pdbx_strand_id
1 'polypeptide(L)'
;MTDKSFYKPTKDWFSGCPQGSCSGPMFWNQIVDQILAQEFSPDVHLQTFADDFVFDICSGTREGTKILAQQALDIFKTWTDKKQLQISTSKSSNMLIEKLLRGPTIKWETESIKGSLTIKYLGIIIDEKLNWA
;
A
#
# COMPACT_ATOMS: atom_id res chain seq x y z
N MET A 1 31.22 -48.01 -12.22
CA MET A 1 30.85 -47.14 -11.09
C MET A 1 31.18 -45.73 -11.51
N THR A 2 30.23 -45.05 -12.15
CA THR A 2 30.40 -43.69 -12.66
C THR A 2 29.11 -42.97 -12.38
N ASP A 3 29.17 -42.13 -11.36
CA ASP A 3 28.13 -41.26 -10.85
C ASP A 3 27.69 -40.29 -11.96
N LYS A 4 26.41 -40.37 -12.34
CA LYS A 4 25.73 -39.33 -13.12
C LYS A 4 24.83 -38.57 -12.15
N SER A 5 25.40 -37.61 -11.44
CA SER A 5 24.65 -36.60 -10.71
C SER A 5 23.79 -35.81 -11.71
N PHE A 6 22.49 -36.13 -11.69
CA PHE A 6 21.44 -35.47 -12.44
C PHE A 6 21.36 -34.01 -11.96
N TYR A 7 21.87 -33.09 -12.78
CA TYR A 7 21.68 -31.65 -12.58
C TYR A 7 20.17 -31.37 -12.68
N LYS A 8 19.49 -31.11 -11.56
CA LYS A 8 18.13 -30.58 -11.54
C LYS A 8 18.24 -29.06 -11.72
N PRO A 9 17.79 -28.47 -12.84
CA PRO A 9 17.67 -27.02 -12.90
C PRO A 9 16.51 -26.61 -11.98
N THR A 10 16.83 -25.89 -10.91
CA THR A 10 15.84 -25.13 -10.13
C THR A 10 15.35 -24.00 -11.04
N LYS A 11 14.25 -24.25 -11.75
CA LYS A 11 13.53 -23.23 -12.50
C LYS A 11 12.87 -22.29 -11.49
N ASP A 12 13.56 -21.21 -11.15
CA ASP A 12 12.94 -20.06 -10.49
C ASP A 12 12.02 -19.39 -11.52
N TRP A 13 10.72 -19.70 -11.46
CA TRP A 13 9.71 -18.98 -12.22
C TRP A 13 9.61 -17.58 -11.62
N PHE A 14 10.17 -16.58 -12.31
CA PHE A 14 9.87 -15.18 -12.01
C PHE A 14 8.39 -14.95 -12.28
N SER A 15 7.57 -14.98 -11.22
CA SER A 15 6.16 -14.59 -11.25
C SER A 15 6.04 -13.10 -11.52
N GLY A 16 6.17 -12.71 -12.78
CA GLY A 16 6.05 -11.31 -13.22
C GLY A 16 5.78 -11.24 -14.72
N CYS A 17 5.06 -10.20 -15.14
CA CYS A 17 4.93 -9.90 -16.56
C CYS A 17 6.29 -9.38 -17.08
N PRO A 18 6.81 -9.83 -18.23
CA PRO A 18 8.06 -9.29 -18.77
C PRO A 18 7.94 -7.78 -18.95
N GLN A 19 8.97 -7.04 -18.50
CA GLN A 19 9.00 -5.59 -18.57
C GLN A 19 8.82 -5.14 -20.02
N GLY A 20 7.76 -4.39 -20.31
CA GLY A 20 7.36 -4.01 -21.67
C GLY A 20 6.20 -4.82 -22.27
N SER A 21 5.60 -5.75 -21.51
CA SER A 21 4.35 -6.39 -21.90
C SER A 21 3.18 -5.40 -21.87
N CYS A 22 2.50 -5.23 -23.01
CA CYS A 22 1.28 -4.43 -23.12
C CYS A 22 0.16 -4.88 -22.17
N SER A 23 0.18 -6.16 -21.75
CA SER A 23 -0.85 -6.74 -20.87
C SER A 23 -0.57 -6.56 -19.39
N GLY A 24 0.64 -6.16 -18.99
CA GLY A 24 1.02 -5.98 -17.59
C GLY A 24 0.09 -5.03 -16.82
N PRO A 25 -0.19 -3.82 -17.34
CA PRO A 25 -1.13 -2.88 -16.71
C PRO A 25 -2.54 -3.44 -16.58
N MET A 26 -3.01 -4.20 -17.57
CA MET A 26 -4.34 -4.81 -17.53
C MET A 26 -4.47 -5.84 -16.41
N PHE A 27 -3.47 -6.72 -16.25
CA PHE A 27 -3.47 -7.69 -15.15
C PHE A 27 -3.38 -7.02 -13.79
N TRP A 28 -2.59 -5.94 -13.68
CA TRP A 28 -2.51 -5.17 -12.46
C TRP A 28 -3.87 -4.56 -12.08
N ASN A 29 -4.56 -3.94 -13.03
CA ASN A 29 -5.91 -3.40 -12.80
C ASN A 29 -6.86 -4.50 -12.31
N GLN A 30 -6.84 -5.70 -12.89
CA GLN A 30 -7.70 -6.81 -12.42
C GLN A 30 -7.38 -7.29 -10.99
N ILE A 31 -6.12 -7.18 -10.56
CA ILE A 31 -5.71 -7.51 -9.19
C ILE A 31 -6.21 -6.43 -8.24
N VAL A 32 -6.04 -5.17 -8.62
CA VAL A 32 -6.37 -3.98 -7.83
C VAL A 32 -7.87 -3.74 -7.73
N ASP A 33 -8.65 -4.02 -8.77
CA ASP A 33 -10.11 -3.94 -8.76
C ASP A 33 -10.72 -4.76 -7.60
N GLN A 34 -10.06 -5.84 -7.19
CA GLN A 34 -10.53 -6.67 -6.07
C GLN A 34 -10.40 -5.99 -4.72
N ILE A 35 -9.38 -5.16 -4.51
CA ILE A 35 -9.24 -4.40 -3.26
C ILE A 35 -10.05 -3.10 -3.29
N LEU A 36 -10.20 -2.49 -4.47
CA LEU A 36 -11.07 -1.33 -4.65
C LEU A 36 -12.56 -1.68 -4.46
N ALA A 37 -12.95 -2.92 -4.77
CA ALA A 37 -14.31 -3.42 -4.52
C ALA A 37 -14.55 -3.91 -3.08
N GLN A 38 -13.53 -3.89 -2.22
CA GLN A 38 -13.66 -4.32 -0.83
C GLN A 38 -14.44 -3.27 -0.04
N GLU A 39 -15.33 -3.71 0.86
CA GLU A 39 -16.05 -2.79 1.75
C GLU A 39 -15.12 -2.26 2.84
N PHE A 40 -14.82 -0.97 2.77
CA PHE A 40 -14.20 -0.20 3.84
C PHE A 40 -15.27 0.56 4.64
N SER A 41 -14.89 1.09 5.80
CA SER A 41 -15.73 2.05 6.53
C SER A 41 -16.04 3.26 5.62
N PRO A 42 -17.22 3.89 5.69
CA PRO A 42 -17.57 5.07 4.88
C PRO A 42 -16.58 6.23 5.03
N ASP A 43 -15.86 6.26 6.15
CA ASP A 43 -14.84 7.26 6.49
C ASP A 43 -13.44 6.93 5.94
N VAL A 44 -13.29 5.83 5.19
CA VAL A 44 -12.04 5.35 4.61
C VAL A 44 -12.21 5.21 3.11
N HIS A 45 -11.36 5.89 2.35
CA HIS A 45 -11.34 5.83 0.90
C HIS A 45 -9.98 5.34 0.41
N LEU A 46 -9.97 4.28 -0.40
CA LEU A 46 -8.77 3.73 -1.02
C LEU A 46 -8.65 4.21 -2.46
N GLN A 47 -7.49 4.79 -2.79
CA GLN A 47 -7.09 5.14 -4.14
C GLN A 47 -5.80 4.42 -4.51
N THR A 48 -5.59 4.26 -5.81
CA THR A 48 -4.42 3.58 -6.35
C THR A 48 -4.12 4.10 -7.74
N PHE A 49 -2.84 4.17 -8.05
CA PHE A 49 -2.36 4.46 -9.38
C PHE A 49 -1.06 3.70 -9.61
N ALA A 50 -1.04 2.88 -10.67
CA ALA A 50 0.04 1.91 -10.86
C ALA A 50 0.29 1.15 -9.53
N ASP A 51 1.55 1.00 -9.12
CA ASP A 51 1.96 0.32 -7.90
C ASP A 51 1.75 1.10 -6.59
N ASP A 52 1.31 2.37 -6.66
CA ASP A 52 1.08 3.20 -5.49
C ASP A 52 -0.36 3.07 -4.96
N PHE A 53 -0.50 3.02 -3.63
CA PHE A 53 -1.78 3.00 -2.91
C PHE A 53 -1.85 4.17 -1.93
N VAL A 54 -3.02 4.79 -1.82
CA VAL A 54 -3.29 5.92 -0.92
C VAL A 54 -4.59 5.65 -0.17
N PHE A 55 -4.52 5.72 1.16
CA PHE A 55 -5.70 5.71 2.02
C PHE A 55 -5.99 7.13 2.48
N ASP A 56 -7.19 7.60 2.20
CA ASP A 56 -7.77 8.81 2.79
C ASP A 56 -8.71 8.39 3.92
N ILE A 57 -8.53 8.96 5.11
CA ILE A 57 -9.21 8.55 6.33
C ILE A 57 -9.67 9.81 7.06
N CYS A 58 -10.98 9.95 7.23
CA CYS A 58 -11.59 11.09 7.88
C CYS A 58 -12.20 10.68 9.23
N SER A 59 -11.76 11.30 10.33
CA SER A 59 -12.39 11.08 11.64
C SER A 59 -12.25 12.32 12.50
N GLY A 60 -13.30 12.65 13.25
CA GLY A 60 -13.30 13.81 14.15
C GLY A 60 -12.42 13.67 15.41
N THR A 61 -11.77 12.52 15.60
CA THR A 61 -10.83 12.28 16.71
C THR A 61 -9.56 11.59 16.25
N ARG A 62 -8.46 11.82 16.98
CA ARG A 62 -7.18 11.14 16.75
C ARG A 62 -7.29 9.63 16.96
N GLU A 63 -7.98 9.23 18.02
CA GLU A 63 -8.20 7.83 18.37
C GLU A 63 -9.07 7.14 17.31
N GLY A 64 -10.13 7.80 16.83
CA GLY A 64 -10.96 7.29 15.74
C GLY A 64 -10.15 7.10 14.45
N THR A 65 -9.31 8.07 14.09
CA THR A 65 -8.42 7.98 12.92
C THR A 65 -7.48 6.79 13.03
N LYS A 66 -6.90 6.58 14.21
CA LYS A 66 -6.02 5.44 14.47
C LYS A 66 -6.75 4.09 14.32
N ILE A 67 -7.96 3.99 14.87
CA ILE A 67 -8.77 2.77 14.81
C ILE A 67 -9.16 2.47 13.36
N LEU A 68 -9.70 3.47 12.65
CA LEU A 68 -10.08 3.32 11.24
C LEU A 68 -8.90 2.97 10.35
N ALA A 69 -7.75 3.64 10.55
CA ALA A 69 -6.53 3.33 9.83
C ALA A 69 -6.06 1.90 10.07
N GLN A 70 -6.06 1.45 11.32
CA GLN A 70 -5.64 0.08 11.62
C GLN A 70 -6.61 -0.95 11.00
N GLN A 71 -7.92 -0.73 11.11
CA GLN A 71 -8.93 -1.61 10.50
C GLN A 71 -8.78 -1.70 8.98
N ALA A 72 -8.56 -0.55 8.32
CA ALA A 72 -8.32 -0.50 6.88
C ALA A 72 -7.03 -1.25 6.49
N LEU A 73 -5.95 -1.07 7.26
CA LEU A 73 -4.69 -1.76 7.02
C LEU A 73 -4.78 -3.26 7.29
N ASP A 74 -5.58 -3.71 8.24
CA ASP A 74 -5.78 -5.15 8.52
C ASP A 74 -6.51 -5.85 7.36
N ILE A 75 -7.53 -5.19 6.80
CA ILE A 75 -8.21 -5.64 5.57
C ILE A 75 -7.21 -5.65 4.40
N PHE A 76 -6.47 -4.56 4.23
CA PHE A 76 -5.46 -4.45 3.17
C PHE A 76 -4.39 -5.53 3.29
N LYS A 77 -3.93 -5.83 4.51
CA LYS A 77 -2.94 -6.88 4.78
C LYS A 77 -3.44 -8.26 4.39
N THR A 78 -4.68 -8.57 4.76
CA THR A 78 -5.32 -9.85 4.39
C THR A 78 -5.36 -9.99 2.86
N TRP A 79 -5.64 -8.91 2.14
CA TRP A 79 -5.60 -8.90 0.69
C TRP A 79 -4.18 -9.02 0.12
N THR A 80 -3.20 -8.26 0.63
CA THR A 80 -1.81 -8.33 0.14
C THR A 80 -1.23 -9.73 0.35
N ASP A 81 -1.53 -10.37 1.47
CA ASP A 81 -1.07 -11.74 1.77
C ASP A 81 -1.68 -12.76 0.81
N LYS A 82 -2.98 -12.63 0.53
CA LYS A 82 -3.66 -13.46 -0.48
C LYS A 82 -3.09 -13.28 -1.88
N LYS A 83 -2.62 -12.07 -2.21
CA LYS A 83 -2.02 -11.73 -3.52
C LYS A 83 -0.51 -11.91 -3.55
N GLN A 84 0.11 -12.31 -2.45
CA GLN A 84 1.57 -12.41 -2.29
C GLN A 84 2.30 -11.11 -2.62
N LEU A 85 1.66 -9.96 -2.35
CA LEU A 85 2.24 -8.63 -2.52
C LEU A 85 3.02 -8.23 -1.26
N GLN A 86 4.18 -7.62 -1.47
CA GLN A 86 5.04 -7.13 -0.40
C GLN A 86 4.98 -5.60 -0.37
N ILE A 87 4.56 -5.04 0.76
CA ILE A 87 4.49 -3.59 0.97
C ILE A 87 5.77 -3.13 1.65
N SER A 88 6.39 -2.08 1.10
CA SER A 88 7.61 -1.50 1.64
C SER A 88 7.28 -0.45 2.70
N THR A 89 7.34 -0.84 3.97
CA THR A 89 7.15 0.05 5.13
C THR A 89 8.08 1.27 5.12
N SER A 90 9.32 1.10 4.63
CA SER A 90 10.31 2.17 4.52
C SER A 90 9.97 3.23 3.48
N LYS A 91 9.13 2.90 2.49
CA LYS A 91 8.61 3.82 1.47
C LYS A 91 7.22 4.35 1.83
N SER A 92 6.48 3.66 2.69
CA SER A 92 5.19 4.10 3.19
C SER A 92 5.34 5.28 4.14
N SER A 93 4.46 6.27 3.99
CA SER A 93 4.37 7.42 4.88
C SER A 93 2.92 7.74 5.18
N ASN A 94 2.68 8.35 6.34
CA ASN A 94 1.39 8.96 6.65
C ASN A 94 1.56 10.47 6.81
N MET A 95 0.51 11.21 6.51
CA MET A 95 0.44 12.66 6.68
C MET A 95 -0.91 12.99 7.28
N LEU A 96 -0.91 13.92 8.22
CA LEU A 96 -2.11 14.45 8.84
C LEU A 96 -2.35 15.85 8.29
N ILE A 97 -3.58 16.14 7.87
CA ILE A 97 -3.99 17.43 7.29
C ILE A 97 -4.64 18.36 8.34
N GLU A 98 -4.75 17.91 9.59
CA GLU A 98 -5.33 18.68 10.70
C GLU A 98 -4.30 19.36 11.60
N LYS A 99 -4.74 20.41 12.32
CA LYS A 99 -3.96 21.11 13.37
C LYS A 99 -3.81 20.30 14.67
N LEU A 100 -3.60 18.99 14.60
CA LEU A 100 -3.23 18.23 15.80
C LEU A 100 -1.72 18.37 16.03
N LEU A 101 -1.33 18.63 17.29
CA LEU A 101 0.08 18.74 17.68
C LEU A 101 0.89 17.46 17.42
N ARG A 102 0.22 16.29 17.39
CA ARG A 102 0.81 14.98 17.07
C ARG A 102 -0.20 14.09 16.37
N GLY A 103 0.17 13.55 15.21
CA GLY A 103 -0.63 12.57 14.48
C GLY A 103 -0.72 11.20 15.17
N PRO A 104 -1.66 10.35 14.73
CA PRO A 104 -1.81 9.00 15.25
C PRO A 104 -0.61 8.12 14.84
N THR A 105 -0.18 7.24 15.74
CA THR A 105 0.79 6.21 15.40
C THR A 105 0.08 5.05 14.72
N ILE A 106 0.32 4.91 13.42
CA ILE A 106 -0.21 3.83 12.57
C ILE A 106 0.89 2.79 12.36
N LYS A 107 0.54 1.51 12.44
CA LYS A 107 1.48 0.41 12.27
C LYS A 107 1.12 -0.45 11.07
N TRP A 108 2.15 -0.85 10.34
CA TRP A 108 2.09 -1.93 9.38
C TRP A 108 2.78 -3.14 10.01
N GLU A 109 2.00 -4.17 10.33
CA GLU A 109 2.46 -5.30 11.13
C GLU A 109 3.07 -4.85 12.48
N THR A 110 4.38 -4.99 12.65
CA THR A 110 5.11 -4.59 13.86
C THR A 110 5.77 -3.21 13.71
N GLU A 111 5.93 -2.73 12.47
CA GLU A 111 6.65 -1.50 12.15
C GLU A 111 5.73 -0.29 12.15
N SER A 112 6.22 0.84 12.67
CA SER A 112 5.44 2.08 12.64
C SER A 112 5.68 2.81 11.32
N ILE A 113 4.60 3.18 10.65
CA ILE A 113 4.68 3.99 9.42
C ILE A 113 5.14 5.40 9.80
N LYS A 114 6.16 5.90 9.10
CA LYS A 114 6.73 7.22 9.39
C LYS A 114 5.72 8.32 9.07
N GLY A 115 5.49 9.21 10.04
CA GLY A 115 4.78 10.46 9.80
C GLY A 115 5.63 11.45 9.03
N SER A 116 5.03 12.13 8.05
CA SER A 116 5.63 13.19 7.25
C SER A 116 4.67 14.37 7.16
N LEU A 117 5.22 15.58 7.06
CA LEU A 117 4.45 16.81 6.82
C LEU A 117 4.17 17.03 5.32
N THR A 118 4.80 16.22 4.46
CA THR A 118 4.63 16.24 3.01
C THR A 118 4.60 14.83 2.46
N ILE A 119 3.79 14.59 1.43
CA ILE A 119 3.76 13.34 0.67
C ILE A 119 3.97 13.68 -0.81
N LYS A 120 4.80 12.89 -1.49
CA LYS A 120 4.94 12.93 -2.93
C LYS A 120 4.09 11.81 -3.53
N TYR A 121 3.12 12.17 -4.35
CA TYR A 121 2.24 11.24 -5.05
C TYR A 121 2.11 11.67 -6.51
N LEU A 122 2.48 10.77 -7.44
CA LEU A 122 2.44 11.03 -8.90
C LEU A 122 3.20 12.30 -9.36
N GLY A 123 4.25 12.67 -8.64
CA GLY A 123 5.02 13.89 -8.93
C GLY A 123 4.45 15.17 -8.33
N ILE A 124 3.26 15.11 -7.74
CA ILE A 124 2.66 16.19 -6.96
C ILE A 124 3.16 16.09 -5.52
N ILE A 125 3.58 17.22 -4.94
CA ILE A 125 3.94 17.32 -3.53
C ILE A 125 2.74 17.93 -2.81
N ILE A 126 2.17 17.18 -1.88
CA ILE A 126 1.06 17.61 -1.04
C ILE A 126 1.64 17.91 0.35
N ASP A 127 1.38 19.10 0.87
CA ASP A 127 1.76 19.50 2.23
C ASP A 127 0.57 19.40 3.20
N GLU A 128 0.88 19.35 4.50
CA GLU A 128 -0.14 19.32 5.56
C GLU A 128 -1.10 20.51 5.55
N LYS A 129 -0.74 21.60 4.86
CA LYS A 129 -1.51 22.84 4.82
C LYS A 129 -2.45 22.92 3.62
N LEU A 130 -2.32 22.00 2.66
CA LEU A 130 -3.02 22.02 1.37
C LEU A 130 -3.01 23.41 0.72
N ASN A 131 -1.87 24.11 0.75
CA ASN A 131 -1.79 25.41 0.12
C ASN A 131 -1.72 25.26 -1.40
N TRP A 132 -2.71 25.80 -2.11
CA TRP A 132 -2.70 25.94 -3.56
C TRP A 132 -2.24 27.36 -3.89
N ALA A 133 -1.13 27.50 -4.62
CA ALA A 133 -0.66 28.77 -5.16
C ALA A 133 -1.04 28.88 -6.64
#